data_AF-A0AAV3VWJ7-F1
#
_entry.id   AF-A0AAV3VWJ7-F1
#
_cell.length_a   1.000
_cell.length_b   1.000
_cell.length_c   1.000
_cell.angle_alpha   90.00
_cell.angle_beta   90.00
_cell.angle_gamma   90.00
#
_symmetry.space_group_name_H-M   'P 1'
#
loop_
_entity.id
_entity.type
_entity.pdbx_description
1 polymer ?
#
loop_
_entity_poly.entity_id
_entity_poly.type
_entity_poly.pdbx_seq_one_letter_code
_entity_poly.pdbx_strand_id
1 'polypeptide(L)'
;MKLLKKILLIIELVVFIFTMIFSNSYKEAHAQTANQQQNSVKASVLLYRFDDAYISLVRQSLEDIPKNNEGKIEFTFYDVRDSQAIQNQMLLRLEFC
;
A
#
# COMPACT_ATOMS: atom_id res chain seq x y z
N MET A 1 -52.89 -28.54 32.76
CA MET A 1 -51.65 -27.73 32.99
C MET A 1 -50.44 -28.17 32.15
N LYS A 2 -50.24 -29.45 31.83
CA LYS A 2 -49.08 -29.92 31.02
C LYS A 2 -49.09 -29.39 29.58
N LEU A 3 -50.25 -29.36 28.92
CA LEU A 3 -50.42 -28.82 27.56
C LEU A 3 -50.20 -27.30 27.50
N LEU A 4 -50.76 -26.54 28.45
CA LEU A 4 -50.55 -25.10 28.58
C LEU A 4 -49.06 -24.75 28.81
N LYS A 5 -48.35 -25.51 29.66
CA LYS A 5 -46.91 -25.35 29.87
C LYS A 5 -46.08 -25.66 28.61
N LYS A 6 -46.52 -26.63 27.81
CA LYS A 6 -45.86 -27.00 26.55
C LYS A 6 -46.06 -25.93 25.47
N ILE A 7 -47.23 -25.30 25.42
CA ILE A 7 -47.51 -24.17 24.52
C ILE A 7 -46.70 -22.93 24.94
N LEU A 8 -46.61 -22.65 26.24
CA LEU A 8 -45.81 -21.54 26.76
C LEU A 8 -44.32 -21.66 26.35
N LEU A 9 -43.74 -22.85 26.49
CA LEU A 9 -42.35 -23.13 26.08
C LEU A 9 -42.09 -22.89 24.59
N ILE A 10 -43.07 -23.21 23.74
CA ILE A 10 -42.95 -22.99 22.28
C ILE A 10 -42.96 -21.49 21.97
N ILE A 11 -43.80 -20.72 22.67
CA ILE A 11 -43.88 -19.26 22.47
C ILE A 11 -42.57 -18.59 22.87
N GLU A 12 -41.98 -18.96 24.01
CA GLU A 12 -40.69 -18.41 24.44
C GLU A 12 -39.57 -18.70 23.44
N LEU A 13 -39.51 -19.92 22.89
CA LEU A 13 -38.54 -20.30 21.88
C LEU A 13 -38.68 -19.47 20.59
N VAL A 14 -39.91 -19.26 20.13
CA VAL A 14 -40.19 -18.46 18.92
C VAL A 14 -39.77 -17.00 19.13
N VAL A 15 -40.09 -16.42 20.29
CA VAL A 15 -39.69 -15.04 20.61
C VAL A 15 -38.18 -14.89 20.64
N PHE A 16 -37.46 -15.86 21.22
CA PHE A 16 -35.99 -15.85 21.28
C PHE A 16 -35.32 -15.90 19.89
N ILE A 17 -35.85 -16.73 18.98
CA ILE A 17 -35.36 -16.80 17.60
C ILE A 17 -35.62 -15.48 16.88
N PHE A 18 -36.81 -14.91 17.08
CA PHE A 18 -37.21 -13.65 16.44
C PHE A 18 -36.33 -12.47 16.90
N THR A 19 -35.99 -12.39 18.19
CA THR A 19 -35.11 -11.34 18.72
C THR A 19 -33.68 -11.49 18.23
N MET A 20 -33.15 -12.72 18.09
CA MET A 20 -31.83 -12.94 17.49
C MET A 20 -31.76 -12.45 16.04
N ILE A 21 -32.78 -12.73 15.23
CA ILE A 21 -32.82 -12.30 13.81
C ILE A 21 -32.86 -10.77 13.71
N PHE A 22 -33.65 -10.10 14.55
CA PHE A 22 -33.76 -8.63 14.55
C PHE A 22 -32.60 -7.90 15.21
N SER A 23 -31.81 -8.57 16.08
CA SER A 23 -30.68 -7.96 16.77
C SER A 23 -29.41 -7.79 15.93
N ASN A 24 -29.38 -8.33 14.70
CA ASN A 24 -28.27 -8.10 13.78
C ASN A 24 -28.37 -6.70 13.19
N SER A 25 -27.90 -5.72 13.97
CA SER A 25 -27.38 -4.48 13.40
C SER A 25 -26.11 -4.85 12.66
N TYR A 26 -26.21 -5.17 11.37
CA TYR A 26 -25.04 -5.22 10.50
C TYR A 26 -24.45 -3.82 10.51
N LYS A 27 -23.44 -3.60 11.36
CA LYS A 27 -22.53 -2.50 11.12
C LYS A 27 -21.83 -2.91 9.85
N GLU A 28 -22.23 -2.32 8.73
CA GLU A 28 -21.43 -2.38 7.52
C GLU A 28 -20.04 -1.88 7.92
N ALA A 29 -19.12 -2.81 8.10
CA ALA A 29 -17.72 -2.48 8.22
C ALA A 29 -17.36 -1.93 6.85
N HIS A 30 -17.43 -0.61 6.70
CA HIS A 30 -16.73 0.10 5.64
C HIS A 30 -15.24 -0.07 5.90
N ALA A 31 -14.74 -1.27 5.64
CA ALA A 31 -13.35 -1.40 5.26
C ALA A 31 -13.27 -0.58 3.98
N GLN A 32 -12.76 0.65 4.09
CA GLN A 32 -12.07 1.24 2.97
C GLN A 32 -11.00 0.22 2.60
N THR A 33 -11.31 -0.66 1.66
CA THR A 33 -10.31 -1.10 0.72
C THR A 33 -9.88 0.19 0.06
N ALA A 34 -8.91 0.87 0.68
CA ALA A 34 -7.97 1.64 -0.07
C ALA A 34 -7.59 0.66 -1.18
N ASN A 35 -8.07 0.91 -2.39
CA ASN A 35 -7.37 0.46 -3.56
C ASN A 35 -5.98 1.04 -3.33
N GLN A 36 -5.11 0.26 -2.67
CA GLN A 36 -3.70 0.46 -2.70
C GLN A 36 -3.33 0.13 -4.14
N GLN A 37 -3.73 1.01 -5.05
CA GLN A 37 -2.91 1.38 -6.16
C GLN A 37 -1.61 1.78 -5.48
N GLN A 38 -0.75 0.77 -5.29
CA GLN A 38 0.55 0.92 -4.68
C GLN A 38 1.32 1.75 -5.70
N ASN A 39 1.14 3.07 -5.63
CA ASN A 39 1.73 3.99 -6.57
C ASN A 39 3.24 3.73 -6.51
N SER A 40 3.81 3.34 -7.65
CA SER A 40 5.24 3.07 -7.77
C SER A 40 6.01 4.23 -7.17
N VAL A 41 6.92 3.93 -6.23
CA VAL A 41 7.78 4.95 -5.63
C VAL A 41 8.72 5.46 -6.72
N LYS A 42 8.72 6.76 -6.97
CA LYS A 42 9.65 7.37 -7.93
C LYS A 42 10.87 7.89 -7.18
N ALA A 43 12.05 7.40 -7.55
CA ALA A 43 13.30 7.76 -6.90
C ALA A 43 14.28 8.35 -7.92
N SER A 44 14.67 9.60 -7.72
CA SER A 44 15.72 10.26 -8.50
C SER A 44 17.08 10.02 -7.86
N VAL A 45 18.05 9.51 -8.62
CA VAL A 45 19.38 9.15 -8.13
C VAL A 45 20.44 9.97 -8.87
N LEU A 46 21.16 10.82 -8.13
CA LEU A 46 22.27 11.59 -8.66
C LEU A 46 23.57 10.80 -8.45
N LEU A 47 24.19 10.39 -9.54
CA LEU A 47 25.42 9.61 -9.54
C LEU A 47 26.60 10.52 -9.86
N TYR A 48 27.70 10.34 -9.12
CA TYR A 48 28.95 11.09 -9.25
C TYR A 48 29.40 11.22 -10.71
N ARG A 49 29.56 10.08 -11.41
CA ARG A 49 29.92 9.97 -12.83
C ARG A 49 29.40 8.66 -13.42
N PHE A 50 28.85 8.68 -14.63
CA PHE A 50 28.38 7.45 -15.28
C PHE A 50 29.49 6.54 -15.81
N ASP A 51 30.67 7.09 -16.08
CA ASP A 51 31.82 6.37 -16.63
C ASP A 51 32.78 5.85 -15.55
N ASP A 52 32.49 6.11 -14.27
CA ASP A 52 33.22 5.50 -13.18
C ASP A 52 32.84 4.01 -13.05
N ALA A 53 33.85 3.15 -12.92
CA ALA A 53 33.67 1.70 -12.92
C ALA A 53 32.86 1.21 -11.70
N TYR A 54 33.08 1.79 -10.51
CA TYR A 54 32.35 1.43 -9.32
C TYR A 54 30.91 1.95 -9.38
N ILE A 55 30.72 3.20 -9.80
CA ILE A 55 29.39 3.80 -9.95
C ILE A 55 28.56 3.09 -11.00
N SER A 56 29.17 2.60 -12.07
CA SER A 56 28.50 1.78 -13.09
C SER A 56 27.90 0.50 -12.49
N LEU A 57 28.64 -0.18 -11.60
CA LEU A 57 28.15 -1.37 -10.89
C LEU A 57 27.02 -1.03 -9.91
N VAL A 58 27.12 0.11 -9.21
CA VAL A 58 26.04 0.60 -8.33
C VAL A 58 24.78 0.88 -9.14
N ARG A 59 24.90 1.60 -10.27
CA ARG A 59 23.76 1.89 -11.16
C ARG A 59 23.10 0.60 -11.64
N GLN A 60 23.89 -0.34 -12.14
CA GLN A 60 23.37 -1.64 -12.61
C GLN A 60 22.63 -2.38 -11.50
N SER A 61 23.18 -2.40 -10.28
CA SER A 61 22.55 -3.05 -9.13
C SER A 61 21.19 -2.42 -8.81
N LEU A 62 21.06 -1.09 -8.93
CA LEU A 62 19.80 -0.37 -8.74
C LEU A 62 18.81 -0.59 -9.89
N GLU A 63 19.27 -0.67 -11.14
CA GLU A 63 18.48 -1.00 -12.33
C GLU A 63 17.91 -2.43 -12.28
N ASP A 64 18.58 -3.35 -11.58
CA ASP A 64 18.14 -4.74 -11.41
C ASP A 64 17.05 -4.92 -10.34
N ILE A 65 16.95 -4.01 -9.36
CA ILE A 65 15.92 -4.06 -8.29
C ILE A 65 14.48 -4.13 -8.84
N PRO A 66 14.06 -3.25 -9.77
CA PRO A 66 12.68 -3.27 -10.27
C PRO A 66 12.36 -4.52 -11.11
N LYS A 67 13.36 -5.20 -11.70
CA LYS A 67 13.13 -6.44 -12.49
C LYS A 67 12.51 -7.56 -11.66
N ASN A 68 12.78 -7.58 -10.35
CA ASN A 68 12.22 -8.57 -9.43
C ASN A 68 11.03 -8.02 -8.61
N ASN A 69 10.66 -6.75 -8.80
CA ASN A 69 9.66 -6.03 -8.01
C ASN A 69 8.88 -5.04 -8.89
N GLU A 70 8.44 -5.49 -10.06
CA GLU A 70 7.78 -4.65 -11.05
C GLU A 70 6.60 -3.87 -10.44
N GLY A 71 6.51 -2.58 -10.76
CA GLY A 71 5.45 -1.69 -10.29
C GLY A 71 5.62 -1.12 -8.89
N LYS A 72 6.67 -1.49 -8.13
CA LYS A 72 6.90 -0.95 -6.77
C LYS A 72 7.81 0.28 -6.72
N ILE A 73 8.82 0.35 -7.59
CA ILE A 73 9.79 1.45 -7.64
C ILE A 73 10.24 1.73 -9.08
N GLU A 74 10.41 3.01 -9.39
CA GLU A 74 10.93 3.52 -10.66
C GLU A 74 12.12 4.45 -10.36
N PHE A 75 13.29 4.12 -10.90
CA PHE A 75 14.50 4.92 -10.73
C PHE A 75 14.75 5.81 -11.94
N THR A 76 15.09 7.07 -11.69
CA THR A 76 15.62 8.00 -12.71
C THR A 76 17.03 8.39 -12.33
N PHE A 77 18.01 8.06 -13.18
CA PHE A 77 19.42 8.30 -12.92
C PHE A 77 19.91 9.58 -13.60
N TYR A 78 20.74 10.35 -12.89
CA TYR A 78 21.35 11.58 -13.39
C TYR A 78 22.87 11.52 -13.21
N ASP A 79 23.61 11.94 -14.23
CA ASP A 79 25.06 12.09 -14.17
C ASP A 79 25.42 13.52 -13.76
N VAL A 80 26.07 13.69 -12.61
CA VAL A 80 26.53 15.01 -12.15
C VAL A 80 27.95 15.33 -12.61
N ARG A 81 28.62 14.40 -13.31
CA ARG A 81 29.92 14.60 -13.97
C ARG A 81 31.00 15.17 -13.06
N ASP A 82 31.07 14.70 -11.82
CA ASP A 82 31.99 15.21 -10.78
C ASP A 82 31.89 16.73 -10.58
N SER A 83 30.67 17.26 -10.68
CA SER A 83 30.42 18.67 -10.49
C SER A 83 29.40 18.88 -9.38
N GLN A 84 29.88 19.35 -8.24
CA GLN A 84 29.02 19.76 -7.13
C GLN A 84 28.04 20.87 -7.55
N ALA A 85 28.44 21.75 -8.48
CA ALA A 85 27.55 22.78 -9.00
C ALA A 85 26.36 22.18 -9.77
N ILE A 86 26.62 21.20 -10.64
CA ILE A 86 25.56 20.46 -11.36
C ILE A 86 24.69 19.68 -10.37
N GLN A 87 25.30 19.01 -9.38
CA GLN A 87 24.57 18.29 -8.35
C GLN A 87 23.62 19.20 -7.56
N ASN A 88 24.10 20.36 -7.10
CA ASN A 88 23.29 21.33 -6.36
C ASN A 88 22.14 21.87 -7.22
N GLN A 89 22.41 22.16 -8.51
CA GLN A 89 21.38 22.60 -9.45
C GLN A 89 20.30 21.51 -9.64
N MET A 90 20.69 20.25 -9.73
CA MET A 90 19.76 19.13 -9.86
C MET A 90 18.97 18.89 -8.57
N LEU A 91 19.60 18.98 -7.39
CA LEU A 91 18.90 18.87 -6.10
C LEU A 91 17.80 19.92 -6.00
N LEU A 92 18.11 21.18 -6.27
CA LEU A 92 17.10 22.24 -6.31
C LEU A 92 15.98 21.91 -7.29
N ARG A 93 16.29 21.44 -8.50
CA ARG A 93 15.26 21.06 -9.48
C ARG A 93 14.36 19.94 -8.98
N LEU A 94 14.92 18.95 -8.30
CA LEU A 94 14.21 17.74 -7.85
C LEU A 94 13.41 17.96 -6.55
N GLU A 95 13.82 18.90 -5.70
CA GLU A 95 13.08 19.26 -4.47
C GLU A 95 11.77 20.01 -4.75
N PHE A 96 11.60 20.60 -5.95
CA PHE A 96 10.40 21.36 -6.33
C PHE A 96 9.45 20.60 -7.29
N CYS A 97 9.61 19.28 -7.45
CA CYS A 97 8.71 18.41 -8.23
C CYS A 97 7.81 17.56 -7.32
#